data_AF-A0A5E4SGH5-F1
#
_entry.id   AF-A0A5E4SGH5-F1
#
_cell.length_a   1.000
_cell.length_b   1.000
_cell.length_c   1.000
_cell.angle_alpha   90.00
_cell.angle_beta   90.00
_cell.angle_gamma   90.00
#
_symmetry.space_group_name_H-M   'P 1'
#
loop_
_entity.id
_entity.type
_entity.pdbx_description
1 polymer ?
#
loop_
_entity_poly.entity_id
_entity_poly.type
_entity_poly.pdbx_seq_one_letter_code
_entity_poly.pdbx_strand_id
1 'polypeptide(L)'
;MSRKGLTFPEGAVSNGRVGTARIREQIGATAAVLVSTVPAPLAQPILAMVEEKRSKYSNKKCEVDGVKFDSRAEARRWSQLVGMQAQGEICALERQVVYVLAPGVVINGRKAPPLRYVADFVCERGEETVIEDVKGVITPEYRIKRHLMALKGLSIVEIK
;
A
#
# COMPACT_ATOMS: atom_id res chain seq x y z
N MET A 1 -23.74 14.84 34.20
CA MET A 1 -22.46 15.23 33.58
C MET A 1 -22.76 15.88 32.23
N SER A 2 -22.50 17.18 32.11
CA SER A 2 -22.84 17.98 30.92
C SER A 2 -21.92 17.62 29.76
N ARG A 3 -22.48 17.25 28.60
CA ARG A 3 -21.70 16.96 27.40
C ARG A 3 -21.12 18.29 26.91
N LYS A 4 -19.80 18.46 27.02
CA LYS A 4 -19.08 19.56 26.37
C LYS A 4 -19.38 19.44 24.87
N GLY A 5 -20.18 20.38 24.35
CA GLY A 5 -20.49 20.45 22.92
C GLY A 5 -19.20 20.59 22.11
N LEU A 6 -19.20 20.01 20.92
CA LEU A 6 -18.09 20.09 19.98
C LEU A 6 -17.95 21.57 19.54
N THR A 7 -16.97 22.28 20.08
CA THR A 7 -16.71 23.69 19.75
C THR A 7 -15.74 23.77 18.57
N PHE A 8 -16.17 24.38 17.47
CA PHE A 8 -15.32 24.68 16.32
C PHE A 8 -14.67 26.06 16.49
N PRO A 9 -13.43 26.27 16.01
CA PRO A 9 -12.83 27.61 15.99
C PRO A 9 -13.68 28.56 15.16
N GLU A 10 -13.79 29.84 15.56
CA GLU A 10 -14.71 30.82 14.94
C GLU A 10 -14.52 30.96 13.42
N GLY A 11 -13.28 30.80 12.92
CA GLY A 11 -12.99 30.82 11.48
C GLY A 11 -13.48 29.61 10.67
N ALA A 12 -13.91 28.53 11.34
CA ALA A 12 -14.42 27.31 10.72
C ALA A 12 -15.94 27.32 10.48
N VAL A 13 -16.66 28.35 10.98
CA VAL A 13 -18.12 28.45 10.87
C VAL A 13 -18.50 29.67 10.06
N SER A 14 -19.28 29.49 8.99
CA SER A 14 -19.92 30.62 8.30
C SER A 14 -21.15 30.20 7.52
N ASN A 15 -22.16 31.07 7.53
CA ASN A 15 -23.46 30.84 6.89
C ASN A 15 -24.07 29.49 7.29
N GLY A 16 -23.92 29.12 8.58
CA GLY A 16 -24.45 27.88 9.14
C GLY A 16 -23.75 26.59 8.66
N ARG A 17 -22.64 26.69 7.93
CA ARG A 17 -21.84 25.53 7.47
C ARG A 17 -20.51 25.48 8.20
N VAL A 18 -20.09 24.25 8.54
CA VAL A 18 -18.87 24.00 9.32
C VAL A 18 -17.84 23.31 8.42
N GLY A 19 -16.66 23.91 8.28
CA GLY A 19 -15.54 23.37 7.50
C GLY A 19 -14.21 23.86 8.06
N THR A 20 -13.11 23.15 7.86
CA THR A 20 -11.82 23.60 8.40
C THR A 20 -11.40 24.92 7.74
N ALA A 21 -10.77 25.82 8.51
CA ALA A 21 -10.37 27.16 8.02
C ALA A 21 -9.55 27.10 6.71
N ARG A 22 -8.63 26.12 6.60
CA ARG A 22 -7.84 25.86 5.39
C ARG A 22 -8.68 25.57 4.15
N ILE A 23 -9.76 24.79 4.27
CA ILE A 23 -10.64 24.47 3.14
C ILE A 23 -11.33 25.73 2.64
N ARG A 24 -11.73 26.63 3.56
CA ARG A 24 -12.40 27.87 3.19
C ARG A 24 -11.46 28.88 2.54
N GLU A 25 -10.23 29.01 3.02
CA GLU A 25 -9.20 29.87 2.40
C GLU A 25 -8.94 29.46 0.94
N GLN A 26 -8.83 28.15 0.67
CA GLN A 26 -8.66 27.64 -0.69
C GLN A 26 -9.87 27.95 -1.60
N ILE A 27 -11.09 27.79 -1.10
CA ILE A 27 -12.31 28.13 -1.84
C ILE A 27 -12.42 29.65 -2.09
N GLY A 28 -12.12 30.47 -1.08
CA GLY A 28 -12.16 31.93 -1.18
C GLY A 28 -11.13 32.48 -2.17
N ALA A 29 -9.92 31.94 -2.17
CA ALA A 29 -8.88 32.29 -3.14
C ALA A 29 -9.30 31.91 -4.58
N THR A 30 -9.97 30.76 -4.75
CA THR A 30 -10.47 30.31 -6.06
C THR A 30 -11.61 31.21 -6.56
N ALA A 31 -12.51 31.65 -5.67
CA ALA A 31 -13.59 32.57 -6.02
C ALA A 31 -13.08 33.94 -6.47
N ALA A 32 -12.00 34.46 -5.87
CA ALA A 32 -11.38 35.72 -6.28
C ALA A 32 -10.73 35.65 -7.67
N VAL A 33 -10.16 34.50 -8.05
CA VAL A 33 -9.55 34.29 -9.37
C VAL A 33 -10.59 34.32 -10.51
N LEU A 34 -11.84 33.93 -10.23
CA LEU A 34 -12.93 33.92 -11.23
C LEU A 34 -13.50 35.32 -11.55
N VAL A 35 -13.10 36.37 -10.82
CA VAL A 35 -13.56 37.76 -11.05
C VAL A 35 -12.62 38.53 -12.00
N SER A 36 -11.51 37.93 -12.43
CA SER A 36 -10.62 38.52 -13.42
C SER A 36 -11.22 38.45 -14.84
N THR A 37 -11.46 39.61 -15.46
CA THR A 37 -11.92 39.75 -16.85
C THR A 37 -10.79 39.65 -17.89
N VAL A 38 -9.59 39.22 -17.49
CA VAL A 38 -8.47 39.00 -18.40
C VAL A 38 -8.46 37.54 -18.82
N PRO A 39 -8.56 37.20 -20.13
CA PRO A 39 -8.47 35.81 -20.56
C PRO A 39 -7.07 35.27 -20.23
N ALA A 40 -7.01 34.32 -19.30
CA ALA A 40 -5.79 33.60 -18.99
C ALA A 40 -5.36 32.78 -20.22
N PRO A 41 -4.08 32.86 -20.65
CA PRO A 41 -3.62 32.07 -21.79
C PRO A 41 -3.69 30.58 -21.45
N LEU A 42 -4.44 29.81 -22.26
CA LEU A 42 -4.61 28.34 -22.14
C LEU A 42 -3.34 27.53 -22.49
N ALA A 43 -2.15 28.13 -22.37
CA ALA A 43 -0.89 27.56 -22.86
C ALA A 43 0.13 27.30 -21.73
N GLN A 44 -0.33 26.86 -20.56
CA GLN A 44 0.53 26.18 -19.60
C GLN A 44 -0.14 24.87 -19.15
N PRO A 45 0.59 23.75 -19.14
CA PRO A 45 -0.03 22.46 -18.90
C PRO A 45 -0.47 22.40 -17.43
N ILE A 46 -1.69 21.91 -17.22
CA ILE A 46 -2.30 21.51 -15.93
C ILE A 46 -1.44 20.43 -15.20
N LEU A 47 -0.30 20.02 -15.77
CA LEU A 47 0.59 18.96 -15.33
C LEU A 47 1.30 19.25 -13.99
N ALA A 48 1.32 20.49 -13.50
CA ALA A 48 2.02 20.87 -12.27
C ALA A 48 1.18 20.76 -10.97
N MET A 49 -0.11 20.41 -11.04
CA MET A 49 -1.01 20.34 -9.88
C MET A 49 -1.47 18.93 -9.50
N VAL A 50 -0.87 17.89 -10.06
CA VAL A 50 -1.03 16.53 -9.52
C VAL A 50 0.07 16.33 -8.50
N GLU A 51 -0.19 16.69 -7.23
CA GLU A 51 0.67 16.25 -6.12
C GLU A 51 0.86 14.74 -6.27
N GLU A 52 2.11 14.28 -6.40
CA GLU A 52 2.41 12.85 -6.38
C GLU A 52 1.82 12.27 -5.10
N LYS A 53 0.77 11.47 -5.27
CA LYS A 53 0.02 10.87 -4.18
C LYS A 53 1.01 9.99 -3.40
N ARG A 54 1.51 10.50 -2.27
CA ARG A 54 2.42 9.75 -1.40
C ARG A 54 1.78 8.40 -1.14
N SER A 55 2.47 7.33 -1.52
CA SER A 55 1.98 5.98 -1.27
C SER A 55 1.75 5.83 0.24
N LYS A 56 0.77 5.00 0.62
CA LYS A 56 0.35 4.81 2.02
C LYS A 56 1.50 4.46 2.99
N TYR A 57 2.66 4.07 2.43
CA TYR A 57 3.88 3.71 3.15
C TYR A 57 5.15 4.43 2.64
N SER A 58 5.01 5.50 1.84
CA SER A 58 6.14 6.23 1.21
C SER A 58 7.13 5.35 0.42
N ASN A 59 6.69 4.16 0.02
CA ASN A 59 7.51 3.21 -0.71
C ASN A 59 7.64 3.66 -2.16
N LYS A 60 8.87 3.57 -2.69
CA LYS A 60 9.18 3.90 -4.08
C LYS A 60 9.26 2.59 -4.86
N LYS A 61 8.31 2.37 -5.76
CA LYS A 61 8.39 1.28 -6.74
C LYS A 61 9.70 1.40 -7.49
N CYS A 62 10.34 0.26 -7.74
CA CYS A 62 11.60 0.23 -8.47
C CYS A 62 11.61 -0.93 -9.45
N GLU A 63 12.46 -0.80 -10.45
CA GLU A 63 12.68 -1.81 -11.47
C GLU A 63 14.16 -2.18 -11.44
N VAL A 64 14.44 -3.47 -11.31
CA VAL A 64 15.80 -4.03 -11.34
C VAL A 64 15.80 -5.13 -12.38
N ASP A 65 16.67 -5.03 -13.37
CA ASP A 65 16.83 -6.01 -14.45
C ASP A 65 15.52 -6.36 -15.18
N GLY A 66 14.67 -5.34 -15.42
CA GLY A 66 13.35 -5.50 -16.06
C GLY A 66 12.26 -6.04 -15.14
N VAL A 67 12.57 -6.32 -13.88
CA VAL A 67 11.65 -6.84 -12.88
C VAL A 67 11.15 -5.71 -11.99
N LYS A 68 9.82 -5.55 -11.92
CA LYS A 68 9.16 -4.55 -11.07
C LYS A 68 8.99 -5.04 -9.64
N PHE A 69 9.29 -4.17 -8.69
CA PHE A 69 9.15 -4.37 -7.25
C PHE A 69 8.34 -3.24 -6.61
N ASP A 70 7.58 -3.58 -5.58
CA ASP A 70 6.79 -2.61 -4.83
C ASP A 70 7.67 -1.80 -3.85
N SER A 71 8.85 -2.34 -3.52
CA SER A 71 9.82 -1.70 -2.63
C SER A 71 11.28 -1.88 -3.05
N ARG A 72 12.13 -0.95 -2.61
CA ARG A 72 13.61 -1.09 -2.72
C ARG A 72 14.16 -2.23 -1.88
N ALA A 73 13.50 -2.54 -0.75
CA ALA A 73 13.90 -3.64 0.12
C ALA A 73 13.68 -4.99 -0.56
N GLU A 74 12.53 -5.17 -1.21
CA GLU A 74 12.23 -6.35 -2.05
C GLU A 74 13.24 -6.50 -3.18
N ALA A 75 13.53 -5.42 -3.91
CA ALA A 75 14.49 -5.47 -5.00
C ALA A 75 15.89 -5.87 -4.50
N ARG A 76 16.33 -5.35 -3.35
CA ARG A 76 17.60 -5.74 -2.73
C ARG A 76 17.60 -7.22 -2.33
N ARG A 77 16.52 -7.71 -1.73
CA ARG A 77 16.43 -9.11 -1.32
C ARG A 77 16.40 -10.03 -2.54
N TRP A 78 15.70 -9.64 -3.60
CA TRP A 78 15.70 -10.33 -4.87
C TRP A 78 17.12 -10.50 -5.44
N SER A 79 17.90 -9.42 -5.53
CA SER A 79 19.28 -9.51 -6.03
C SER A 79 20.16 -10.46 -5.20
N GLN A 80 19.93 -10.54 -3.88
CA GLN A 80 20.63 -11.50 -3.02
C GLN A 80 20.22 -12.93 -3.35
N LEU A 81 18.91 -13.21 -3.45
CA LEU A 81 18.40 -14.55 -3.76
C LEU A 81 18.86 -15.02 -5.15
N VAL A 82 18.88 -14.15 -6.15
CA VAL A 82 19.43 -14.47 -7.47
C VAL A 82 20.92 -14.83 -7.38
N GLY A 83 21.70 -14.11 -6.58
CA GLY A 83 23.10 -14.44 -6.33
C GLY A 83 23.28 -15.81 -5.65
N MET A 84 22.48 -16.09 -4.62
CA MET A 84 22.47 -17.39 -3.92
C MET A 84 22.08 -18.54 -4.86
N GLN A 85 21.11 -18.31 -5.75
CA GLN A 85 20.71 -19.28 -6.76
C GLN A 85 21.84 -19.54 -7.76
N ALA A 86 22.55 -18.50 -8.21
CA ALA A 86 23.70 -18.65 -9.10
C ALA A 86 24.86 -19.42 -8.45
N GLN A 87 24.99 -19.33 -7.11
CA GLN A 87 25.96 -20.10 -6.32
C GLN A 87 25.50 -21.53 -6.01
N GLY A 88 24.26 -21.90 -6.35
CA GLY A 88 23.68 -23.22 -6.08
C GLY A 88 23.22 -23.42 -4.64
N GLU A 89 23.12 -22.37 -3.83
CA GLU A 89 22.65 -22.46 -2.44
C GLU A 89 21.12 -22.63 -2.33
N ILE A 90 20.40 -22.13 -3.34
CA ILE A 90 18.95 -22.26 -3.47
C ILE A 90 18.57 -22.58 -4.92
N CYS A 91 17.38 -23.14 -5.12
CA CYS A 91 16.80 -23.37 -6.43
C CYS A 91 15.30 -23.01 -6.45
N ALA A 92 14.67 -23.17 -7.62
CA ALA A 92 13.23 -22.92 -7.82
C ALA A 92 12.74 -21.56 -7.28
N LEU A 93 13.54 -20.50 -7.49
CA LEU A 93 13.19 -19.16 -7.01
C LEU A 93 11.99 -18.60 -7.79
N GLU A 94 10.88 -18.44 -7.08
CA GLU A 94 9.64 -17.88 -7.59
C GLU A 94 9.27 -16.60 -6.85
N ARG A 95 8.46 -15.75 -7.49
CA ARG A 95 7.92 -14.52 -6.90
C ARG A 95 6.41 -14.54 -6.86
N GLN A 96 5.83 -13.82 -5.90
CA GLN A 96 4.39 -13.57 -5.81
C GLN A 96 3.56 -14.86 -5.79
N VAL A 97 4.05 -15.89 -5.07
CA VAL A 97 3.42 -17.21 -5.01
C VAL A 97 2.16 -17.15 -4.14
N VAL A 98 1.07 -17.70 -4.66
CA VAL A 98 -0.26 -17.61 -4.05
C VAL A 98 -0.59 -18.86 -3.25
N TYR A 99 -0.88 -18.68 -1.96
CA TYR A 99 -1.36 -19.72 -1.05
C TYR A 99 -2.83 -19.50 -0.70
N VAL A 100 -3.68 -20.49 -0.94
CA VAL A 100 -5.10 -20.45 -0.54
C VAL A 100 -5.23 -20.87 0.93
N LEU A 101 -5.58 -19.91 1.78
CA LEU A 101 -5.71 -20.11 3.24
C LEU A 101 -7.05 -20.71 3.62
N ALA A 102 -8.12 -20.24 2.99
CA ALA A 102 -9.48 -20.72 3.21
C ALA A 102 -10.28 -20.68 1.90
N PRO A 103 -11.24 -21.60 1.70
CA PRO A 103 -12.11 -21.57 0.55
C PRO A 103 -12.96 -20.29 0.52
N GLY A 104 -13.54 -20.00 -0.64
CA GLY A 104 -14.54 -18.94 -0.75
C GLY A 104 -15.79 -19.29 0.05
N VAL A 105 -16.42 -18.29 0.65
CA VAL A 105 -17.60 -18.46 1.51
C VAL A 105 -18.70 -17.51 1.09
N VAL A 106 -19.95 -17.81 1.48
CA VAL A 106 -21.07 -16.88 1.28
C VAL A 106 -21.33 -16.16 2.60
N ILE A 107 -21.26 -14.83 2.59
CA ILE A 107 -21.51 -13.98 3.75
C ILE A 107 -22.67 -13.07 3.39
N ASN A 108 -23.77 -13.13 4.15
CA ASN A 108 -24.98 -12.33 3.92
C ASN A 108 -25.50 -12.43 2.47
N GLY A 109 -25.55 -13.64 1.93
CA GLY A 109 -26.00 -13.92 0.56
C GLY A 109 -25.02 -13.50 -0.54
N ARG A 110 -23.85 -12.95 -0.22
CA ARG A 110 -22.82 -12.55 -1.19
C ARG A 110 -21.64 -13.51 -1.16
N LYS A 111 -21.20 -13.96 -2.34
CA LYS A 111 -20.00 -14.77 -2.50
C LYS A 111 -18.76 -13.93 -2.20
N ALA A 112 -17.97 -14.34 -1.22
CA ALA A 112 -16.63 -13.85 -0.95
C ALA A 112 -15.60 -14.81 -1.57
N PRO A 113 -14.54 -14.29 -2.21
CA PRO A 113 -13.52 -15.13 -2.82
C PRO A 113 -12.70 -15.89 -1.75
N PRO A 114 -11.95 -16.93 -2.15
CA PRO A 114 -11.02 -17.60 -1.25
C PRO A 114 -10.04 -16.62 -0.60
N LEU A 115 -9.79 -16.81 0.69
CA LEU A 115 -8.78 -16.03 1.40
C LEU A 115 -7.40 -16.50 0.94
N ARG A 116 -6.60 -15.57 0.42
CA ARG A 116 -5.26 -15.85 -0.11
C ARG A 116 -4.17 -15.10 0.64
N TYR A 117 -3.03 -15.75 0.77
CA TYR A 117 -1.75 -15.14 1.08
C TYR A 117 -0.89 -15.15 -0.18
N VAL A 118 -0.12 -14.09 -0.39
CA VAL A 118 0.79 -13.97 -1.53
C VAL A 118 2.16 -13.72 -0.92
N ALA A 119 3.07 -14.65 -1.11
CA ALA A 119 4.45 -14.56 -0.64
C ALA A 119 5.29 -13.76 -1.64
N ASP A 120 6.24 -12.97 -1.15
CA ASP A 120 7.10 -12.19 -2.04
C ASP A 120 8.06 -13.11 -2.80
N PHE A 121 8.70 -14.05 -2.07
CA PHE A 121 9.65 -15.01 -2.62
C PHE A 121 9.40 -16.41 -2.06
N VAL A 122 9.57 -17.41 -2.91
CA VAL A 122 9.61 -18.83 -2.51
C VAL A 122 10.80 -19.46 -3.20
N CYS A 123 11.57 -20.25 -2.48
CA CYS A 123 12.68 -21.01 -3.04
C CYS A 123 12.85 -22.33 -2.31
N GLU A 124 13.65 -23.21 -2.88
CA GLU A 124 14.06 -24.46 -2.27
C GLU A 124 15.50 -24.34 -1.78
N ARG A 125 15.75 -24.80 -0.54
CA ARG A 125 17.09 -24.92 0.04
C ARG A 125 17.30 -26.37 0.45
N GLY A 126 17.90 -27.15 -0.44
CA GLY A 126 17.94 -28.61 -0.28
C GLY A 126 16.53 -29.20 -0.40
N GLU A 127 16.06 -29.89 0.63
CA GLU A 127 14.71 -30.49 0.66
C GLU A 127 13.65 -29.58 1.30
N GLU A 128 14.03 -28.40 1.79
CA GLU A 128 13.13 -27.48 2.47
C GLU A 128 12.65 -26.36 1.53
N THR A 129 11.33 -26.16 1.47
CA THR A 129 10.74 -24.97 0.84
C THR A 129 10.79 -23.79 1.80
N VAL A 130 11.48 -22.73 1.41
CA VAL A 130 11.60 -21.50 2.18
C VAL A 130 10.66 -20.44 1.58
N ILE A 131 9.78 -19.90 2.41
CA ILE A 131 8.87 -18.82 2.04
C ILE A 131 9.35 -17.54 2.71
N GLU A 132 9.76 -16.55 1.92
CA GLU A 132 10.25 -15.27 2.41
C GLU A 132 9.30 -14.13 2.06
N ASP A 133 9.14 -13.20 3.00
CA ASP A 133 8.30 -12.03 2.84
C ASP A 133 8.99 -10.79 3.43
N VAL A 134 9.13 -9.74 2.62
CA VAL A 134 9.81 -8.50 2.98
C VAL A 134 8.82 -7.57 3.66
N LYS A 135 9.02 -7.35 4.97
CA LYS A 135 8.11 -6.59 5.83
C LYS A 135 8.79 -5.37 6.42
N GLY A 136 8.25 -4.20 6.07
CA GLY A 136 8.52 -2.94 6.79
C GLY A 136 7.65 -2.80 8.04
N VAL A 137 6.32 -2.83 7.87
CA VAL A 137 5.35 -2.70 8.97
C VAL A 137 4.47 -3.94 9.02
N ILE A 138 4.43 -4.60 10.19
CA ILE A 138 3.59 -5.76 10.43
C ILE A 138 2.14 -5.28 10.66
N THR A 139 1.25 -5.58 9.72
CA THR A 139 -0.18 -5.24 9.84
C THR A 139 -0.97 -6.34 10.57
N PRO A 140 -2.11 -6.00 11.20
CA PRO A 140 -2.98 -7.01 11.83
C PRO A 140 -3.46 -8.10 10.85
N GLU A 141 -3.78 -7.73 9.61
CA GLU A 141 -4.22 -8.69 8.59
C GLU A 141 -3.12 -9.68 8.24
N TYR A 142 -1.88 -9.20 8.13
CA TYR A 142 -0.74 -10.06 7.91
C TYR A 142 -0.54 -11.04 9.07
N ARG A 143 -0.73 -10.60 10.32
CA ARG A 143 -0.62 -11.50 11.50
C ARG A 143 -1.59 -12.67 11.42
N ILE A 144 -2.84 -12.40 11.02
CA ILE A 144 -3.86 -13.44 10.84
C ILE A 144 -3.46 -14.38 9.70
N LYS A 145 -3.06 -13.85 8.54
CA LYS A 145 -2.65 -14.68 7.40
C LYS A 145 -1.44 -15.56 7.71
N ARG A 146 -0.45 -15.03 8.41
CA ARG A 146 0.74 -15.78 8.85
C ARG A 146 0.37 -16.92 9.80
N HIS A 147 -0.56 -16.67 10.73
CA HIS A 147 -1.05 -17.71 11.62
C HIS A 147 -1.77 -18.83 10.84
N LEU A 148 -2.59 -18.48 9.85
CA LEU A 148 -3.26 -19.46 8.98
C LEU A 148 -2.29 -20.25 8.10
N MET A 149 -1.18 -19.62 7.64
CA MET A 149 -0.09 -20.32 6.96
C MET A 149 0.57 -21.35 7.87
N ALA A 150 0.89 -20.97 9.11
CA ALA A 150 1.48 -21.87 10.10
C ALA A 150 0.56 -23.08 10.41
N LEU A 151 -0.76 -22.88 10.48
CA LEU A 151 -1.72 -23.98 10.64
C LEU A 151 -1.71 -24.98 9.46
N LYS A 152 -1.28 -24.54 8.27
CA LYS A 152 -1.07 -25.41 7.10
C LYS A 152 0.31 -26.06 7.06
N GLY A 153 1.14 -25.87 8.10
CA GLY A 153 2.52 -26.34 8.14
C GLY A 153 3.50 -25.50 7.34
N LEU A 154 3.10 -24.30 6.90
CA LEU A 154 3.95 -23.39 6.12
C LEU A 154 4.48 -22.27 7.02
N SER A 155 5.79 -22.21 7.20
CA SER A 155 6.49 -21.14 7.92
C SER A 155 6.83 -20.00 6.96
N ILE A 156 6.78 -18.76 7.46
CA ILE A 156 7.17 -17.57 6.69
C ILE A 156 8.36 -16.92 7.40
N VAL A 157 9.43 -16.66 6.65
CA VAL A 157 10.60 -15.92 7.09
C VAL A 157 10.38 -14.44 6.78
N GLU A 158 10.37 -13.61 7.82
CA GLU A 158 10.22 -12.15 7.68
C GLU A 158 11.58 -11.49 7.47
N ILE A 159 11.73 -10.80 6.33
CA ILE A 159 12.92 -10.03 5.99
C ILE A 159 12.64 -8.54 6.23
N LYS A 160 13.57 -7.82 6.87
CA LYS A 160 13.47 -6.38 7.14
C LYS A 160 14.29 -5.53 6.18
#